data_AF-X1PXH1-F1
#
_entry.id   AF-X1PXH1-F1
#
_cell.length_a   1.000
_cell.length_b   1.000
_cell.length_c   1.000
_cell.angle_alpha   90.00
_cell.angle_beta   90.00
_cell.angle_gamma   90.00
#
_symmetry.space_group_name_H-M   'P 1'
#
loop_
_entity.id
_entity.type
_entity.pdbx_description
1 polymer ?
#
loop_
_entity_poly.entity_id
_entity_poly.type
_entity_poly.pdbx_seq_one_letter_code
_entity_poly.pdbx_strand_id
1 'polypeptide(L)'
;LEKFAILKKNDALIQNAKLVLLDWSWHSEHGFAIVSGQVKNISEKPLHNIEAVAMFKTKAGKLVTSESSLIEFNPIMPRQASPFEVVSTYNPQMETVNITFKNLLGGTILWRSDSDGLEFLPSMECINSILRRLQI
;
A
#
# COMPACT_ATOMS: atom_id res chain seq x y z
N LEU A 1 10.07 -25.62 -0.22
CA LEU A 1 8.78 -25.68 0.51
C LEU A 1 8.38 -24.30 1.06
N GLU A 2 9.28 -23.56 1.69
CA GLU A 2 9.01 -22.19 2.21
C GLU A 2 8.54 -21.19 1.15
N LYS A 3 9.15 -21.19 -0.04
CA LYS A 3 8.75 -20.32 -1.15
C LYS A 3 7.27 -20.48 -1.53
N PHE A 4 6.73 -21.69 -1.51
CA PHE A 4 5.31 -21.94 -1.82
C PHE A 4 4.37 -21.44 -0.72
N ALA A 5 4.79 -21.49 0.55
CA ALA A 5 4.01 -20.96 1.67
C ALA A 5 3.96 -19.41 1.63
N ILE A 6 5.06 -18.77 1.26
CA ILE A 6 5.14 -17.31 1.08
C ILE A 6 4.22 -16.87 -0.06
N LEU A 7 4.25 -17.58 -1.19
CA LEU A 7 3.39 -17.27 -2.34
C LEU A 7 1.89 -17.37 -1.98
N LYS A 8 1.45 -18.47 -1.35
CA LYS A 8 0.06 -18.63 -0.91
C LYS A 8 -0.40 -17.57 0.09
N LYS A 9 0.50 -17.15 1.00
CA LYS A 9 0.20 -16.11 1.99
C LYS A 9 0.00 -14.75 1.31
N ASN A 10 0.81 -14.43 0.30
CA ASN A 10 0.67 -13.20 -0.47
C ASN A 10 -0.63 -13.18 -1.30
N ASP A 11 -0.99 -14.30 -1.93
CA ASP A 11 -2.26 -14.42 -2.67
C ASP A 11 -3.47 -14.15 -1.77
N ALA A 12 -3.46 -14.69 -0.55
CA ALA A 12 -4.52 -14.48 0.43
C ALA A 12 -4.59 -13.01 0.91
N LEU A 13 -3.45 -12.33 1.09
CA LEU A 13 -3.41 -10.91 1.47
C LEU A 13 -3.97 -10.02 0.35
N ILE A 14 -3.63 -10.33 -0.90
CA ILE A 14 -4.12 -9.61 -2.09
C ILE A 14 -5.63 -9.79 -2.27
N GLN A 15 -6.16 -11.01 -2.07
CA GLN A 15 -7.60 -11.28 -2.21
C GLN A 15 -8.45 -10.63 -1.11
N ASN A 16 -7.89 -10.45 0.09
CA ASN A 16 -8.60 -9.84 1.22
C ASN A 16 -8.35 -8.34 1.38
N ALA A 17 -7.58 -7.73 0.47
CA ALA A 17 -7.35 -6.30 0.47
C ALA A 17 -8.67 -5.56 0.26
N LYS A 18 -8.93 -4.55 1.09
CA LYS A 18 -10.08 -3.64 0.94
C LYS A 18 -9.70 -2.34 0.25
N LEU A 19 -8.40 -2.03 0.26
CA LEU A 19 -7.83 -0.82 -0.29
C LEU A 19 -6.75 -1.17 -1.31
N VAL A 20 -6.62 -0.33 -2.34
CA VAL A 20 -5.45 -0.31 -3.23
C VAL A 20 -4.78 1.04 -3.10
N LEU A 21 -3.50 1.05 -2.74
CA LEU A 21 -2.66 2.24 -2.81
C LEU A 21 -2.29 2.48 -4.27
N LEU A 22 -2.67 3.64 -4.79
CA LEU A 22 -2.36 4.08 -6.14
C LEU A 22 -1.04 4.85 -6.13
N ASP A 23 -0.90 5.84 -7.01
CA ASP A 23 0.24 6.74 -7.04
C ASP A 23 0.41 7.46 -5.70
N TRP A 24 1.64 7.46 -5.20
CA TRP A 24 2.04 8.21 -4.03
C TRP A 24 3.49 8.65 -4.14
N SER A 25 3.84 9.68 -3.40
CA SER A 25 5.20 10.17 -3.30
C SER A 25 5.44 10.73 -1.92
N TRP A 26 6.71 10.92 -1.59
CA TRP A 26 7.07 11.71 -0.43
C TRP A 26 8.26 12.61 -0.77
N HIS A 27 8.32 13.75 -0.11
CA HIS A 27 9.40 14.70 -0.23
C HIS A 27 9.58 15.44 1.09
N SER A 28 10.65 16.24 1.18
CA SER A 28 10.84 17.16 2.29
C SER A 28 10.84 18.59 1.80
N GLU A 29 10.17 19.46 2.52
CA GLU A 29 10.06 20.88 2.20
C GLU A 29 9.90 21.69 3.49
N HIS A 30 10.64 22.79 3.63
CA HIS A 30 10.56 23.72 4.77
C HIS A 30 10.63 23.07 6.17
N GLY A 31 11.39 21.97 6.32
CA GLY A 31 11.51 21.26 7.59
C GLY A 31 10.40 20.25 7.88
N PHE A 32 9.53 19.99 6.90
CA PHE A 32 8.48 18.98 6.95
C PHE A 32 8.76 17.84 5.99
N ALA A 33 8.33 16.64 6.36
CA ALA A 33 8.25 15.48 5.49
C ALA A 33 6.78 15.30 5.09
N ILE A 34 6.52 15.37 3.79
CA ILE A 34 5.16 15.35 3.23
C ILE A 34 5.01 14.08 2.41
N VAL A 35 3.98 13.29 2.72
CA VAL A 35 3.61 12.08 1.99
C VAL A 35 2.23 12.31 1.40
N SER A 36 2.11 12.30 0.08
CA SER A 36 0.84 12.53 -0.61
C SER A 36 0.58 11.42 -1.61
N GLY A 37 -0.67 11.01 -1.75
CA GLY A 37 -1.04 9.96 -2.69
C GLY A 37 -2.54 9.73 -2.75
N GLN A 38 -2.93 8.64 -3.41
CA GLN A 38 -4.32 8.23 -3.52
C GLN A 38 -4.52 6.80 -3.06
N VAL A 39 -5.66 6.53 -2.42
CA VAL A 39 -6.09 5.19 -2.04
C VAL A 39 -7.48 4.93 -2.59
N LYS A 40 -7.71 3.74 -3.15
CA LYS A 40 -8.99 3.33 -3.71
C LYS A 40 -9.66 2.27 -2.86
N ASN A 41 -10.94 2.45 -2.57
CA ASN A 41 -11.77 1.40 -1.97
C ASN A 41 -12.13 0.37 -3.04
N ILE A 42 -11.64 -0.86 -2.88
CA ILE A 42 -11.97 -2.00 -3.75
C ILE A 42 -12.99 -2.96 -3.13
N SER A 43 -13.48 -2.66 -1.93
CA SER A 43 -14.56 -3.41 -1.31
C SER A 43 -15.94 -2.98 -1.84
N GLU A 44 -16.95 -3.80 -1.57
CA GLU A 44 -18.35 -3.54 -1.95
C GLU A 44 -19.09 -2.61 -0.98
N LYS A 45 -18.44 -2.16 0.11
CA LYS A 45 -19.05 -1.36 1.16
C LYS A 45 -18.35 -0.01 1.31
N PRO A 46 -19.07 1.06 1.72
CA PRO A 46 -18.43 2.29 2.16
C PRO A 46 -17.46 2.02 3.31
N LEU A 47 -16.30 2.67 3.30
CA LEU A 47 -15.31 2.61 4.39
C LEU A 47 -15.23 3.99 5.05
N HIS A 48 -15.32 4.02 6.37
CA HIS A 48 -15.39 5.24 7.17
C HIS A 48 -14.13 5.41 8.02
N ASN A 49 -13.76 6.66 8.27
CA ASN A 49 -12.72 7.03 9.24
C ASN A 49 -11.40 6.30 8.99
N ILE A 50 -10.93 6.32 7.74
CA ILE A 50 -9.70 5.66 7.32
C ILE A 50 -8.55 6.63 7.47
N GLU A 51 -7.46 6.19 8.10
CA GLU A 51 -6.23 6.94 8.20
C GLU A 51 -5.13 6.32 7.33
N ALA A 52 -4.42 7.17 6.60
CA ALA A 52 -3.13 6.83 6.03
C ALA A 52 -2.07 7.00 7.11
N VAL A 53 -1.17 6.02 7.23
CA VAL A 53 -0.09 6.02 8.22
C VAL A 53 1.23 5.96 7.46
N ALA A 54 2.05 7.01 7.60
CA ALA A 54 3.40 7.05 7.08
C ALA A 54 4.40 6.60 8.15
N MET A 55 5.19 5.57 7.86
CA MET A 55 6.26 5.09 8.73
C MET A 55 7.60 5.44 8.12
N PHE A 56 8.24 6.47 8.66
CA PHE A 56 9.55 6.93 8.20
C PHE A 56 10.66 6.10 8.83
N LYS A 57 11.61 5.65 8.01
CA LYS A 57 12.67 4.74 8.41
C LYS A 57 14.03 5.22 7.92
N THR A 58 15.06 4.83 8.65
CA THR A 58 16.45 4.99 8.22
C THR A 58 16.76 4.06 7.05
N LYS A 59 17.91 4.30 6.40
CA LYS A 59 18.44 3.42 5.34
C LYS A 59 18.60 1.96 5.80
N ALA A 60 18.87 1.74 7.09
CA ALA A 60 18.98 0.40 7.69
C ALA A 60 17.62 -0.21 8.08
N GLY A 61 16.50 0.47 7.77
CA GLY A 61 15.15 0.01 8.06
C GLY A 61 14.66 0.28 9.49
N LYS A 62 15.43 1.00 10.32
CA LYS A 62 15.01 1.36 11.68
C LYS A 62 13.94 2.45 11.63
N LEU A 63 12.86 2.30 12.41
CA LEU A 63 11.82 3.33 12.54
C LEU A 63 12.41 4.62 13.12
N VAL A 64 12.22 5.73 12.43
CA VAL A 64 12.54 7.09 12.90
C VAL A 64 11.31 7.67 13.60
N THR A 65 10.19 7.70 12.89
CA THR A 65 8.89 8.14 13.42
C THR A 65 7.75 7.55 12.58
N SER A 66 6.53 7.69 13.06
CA SER A 66 5.32 7.44 12.28
C SER A 66 4.31 8.56 12.52
N GLU A 67 3.59 8.94 11.47
CA GLU A 67 2.53 9.93 11.53
C GLU A 67 1.30 9.43 10.77
N SER A 68 0.12 9.92 11.13
CA SER A 68 -1.11 9.53 10.44
C SER A 68 -2.09 10.68 10.24
N SER A 69 -2.86 10.60 9.16
CA SER A 69 -3.91 11.56 8.83
C SER A 69 -5.12 10.85 8.23
N LEU A 70 -6.30 11.41 8.44
CA LEU A 70 -7.51 10.95 7.77
C LEU A 70 -7.38 11.15 6.26
N ILE A 71 -7.85 10.18 5.48
CA ILE A 71 -8.02 10.37 4.04
C ILE A 71 -9.13 11.40 3.78
N GLU A 72 -9.07 12.10 2.65
CA GLU A 72 -9.94 13.25 2.38
C GLU A 72 -11.44 12.90 2.32
N PHE A 73 -11.79 11.77 1.69
CA PHE A 73 -13.18 11.34 1.55
C PHE A 73 -13.59 10.40 2.67
N ASN A 74 -14.58 10.81 3.45
CA ASN A 74 -15.13 10.04 4.56
C ASN A 74 -16.68 10.05 4.55
N PRO A 75 -17.35 8.94 4.16
CA PRO A 75 -16.76 7.68 3.72
C PRO A 75 -16.10 7.75 2.34
N ILE A 76 -15.20 6.81 2.08
CA ILE A 76 -14.79 6.44 0.71
C ILE A 76 -15.74 5.36 0.18
N MET A 77 -16.50 5.70 -0.87
CA MET A 77 -17.50 4.82 -1.47
C MET A 77 -16.85 3.66 -2.26
N PRO A 78 -17.58 2.55 -2.50
CA PRO A 78 -17.08 1.45 -3.33
C PRO A 78 -16.54 1.94 -4.67
N ARG A 79 -15.33 1.49 -5.04
CA ARG A 79 -14.59 1.87 -6.25
C ARG A 79 -14.16 3.34 -6.34
N GLN A 80 -14.41 4.16 -5.32
CA GLN A 80 -13.94 5.54 -5.26
C GLN A 80 -12.46 5.58 -4.84
N ALA A 81 -11.69 6.49 -5.42
CA ALA A 81 -10.37 6.87 -4.95
C ALA A 81 -10.49 8.12 -4.06
N SER A 82 -9.72 8.17 -2.98
CA SER A 82 -9.58 9.32 -2.09
C SER A 82 -8.12 9.73 -2.04
N PRO A 83 -7.82 11.02 -2.18
CA PRO A 83 -6.50 11.53 -1.83
C PRO A 83 -6.24 11.39 -0.33
N PHE A 84 -4.97 11.40 0.03
CA PHE A 84 -4.49 11.53 1.39
C PHE A 84 -3.19 12.34 1.41
N GLU A 85 -2.97 13.02 2.54
CA GLU A 85 -1.72 13.71 2.83
C GLU A 85 -1.36 13.49 4.31
N VAL A 86 -0.11 13.09 4.56
CA VAL A 86 0.45 12.93 5.90
C VAL A 86 1.68 13.83 6.00
N VAL A 87 1.66 14.73 6.97
CA VAL A 87 2.74 15.68 7.22
C VAL A 87 3.37 15.39 8.56
N SER A 88 4.69 15.21 8.58
CA SER A 88 5.47 15.04 9.81
C SER A 88 6.63 16.05 9.84
N THR A 89 7.24 16.23 11.01
CA THR A 89 8.49 17.01 11.10
C THR A 89 9.62 16.23 10.42
N TYR A 90 10.33 16.87 9.49
CA TYR A 90 11.43 16.23 8.78
C TYR A 90 12.60 15.94 9.73
N ASN A 91 13.14 14.74 9.60
CA ASN A 91 14.39 14.35 10.24
C ASN A 91 15.36 13.87 9.15
N PRO A 92 16.61 14.37 9.10
CA PRO A 92 17.60 13.95 8.09
C PRO A 92 17.91 12.45 8.06
N GLN A 93 17.53 11.69 9.09
CA GLN A 93 17.65 10.22 9.10
C GLN A 93 16.52 9.50 8.37
N MET A 94 15.50 10.22 7.89
CA MET A 94 14.39 9.67 7.10
C MET A 94 14.86 9.41 5.67
N GLU A 95 14.92 8.14 5.28
CA GLU A 95 15.45 7.71 3.99
C GLU A 95 14.42 6.89 3.20
N THR A 96 13.53 6.19 3.90
CA THR A 96 12.46 5.39 3.30
C THR A 96 11.15 5.61 4.04
N VAL A 97 10.04 5.45 3.32
CA VAL A 97 8.68 5.57 3.87
C VAL A 97 7.88 4.34 3.50
N ASN A 98 7.20 3.75 4.48
CA ASN A 98 6.18 2.75 4.24
C ASN A 98 4.81 3.36 4.54
N ILE A 99 3.85 3.16 3.64
CA ILE A 99 2.47 3.56 3.86
C ILE A 99 1.67 2.36 4.36
N THR A 100 0.78 2.56 5.32
CA THR A 100 -0.24 1.58 5.71
C THR A 100 -1.56 2.28 5.98
N PHE A 101 -2.65 1.52 6.15
CA PHE A 101 -3.97 2.06 6.44
C PHE A 101 -4.57 1.40 7.68
N LYS A 102 -5.27 2.20 8.48
CA LYS A 102 -6.01 1.75 9.67
C LYS A 102 -7.34 2.48 9.78
N ASN A 103 -8.25 1.98 10.60
CA ASN A 103 -9.38 2.80 11.03
C ASN A 103 -8.93 3.75 12.15
N LEU A 104 -9.62 4.89 12.27
CA LEU A 104 -9.41 5.90 13.31
C LEU A 104 -9.48 5.32 14.73
N LEU A 105 -10.39 4.37 14.98
CA LEU A 105 -10.52 3.69 16.28
C LEU A 105 -9.50 2.55 16.47
N GLY A 106 -8.54 2.42 15.55
CA GLY A 106 -7.57 1.33 15.51
C GLY A 106 -8.00 0.17 14.61
N GLY A 107 -7.10 -0.79 14.47
CA GLY A 107 -7.26 -1.94 13.58
C GLY A 107 -6.74 -1.68 12.18
N THR A 108 -5.81 -2.54 11.74
CA THR A 108 -5.19 -2.47 10.41
C THR A 108 -6.19 -2.87 9.33
N ILE A 109 -6.16 -2.13 8.22
CA ILE A 109 -6.92 -2.47 7.02
C ILE A 109 -5.96 -3.12 6.03
N LEU A 110 -6.33 -4.30 5.53
CA LEU A 110 -5.55 -4.95 4.49
C LEU A 110 -5.63 -4.12 3.20
N TRP A 111 -4.46 -3.85 2.65
CA TRP A 111 -4.27 -3.08 1.44
C TRP A 111 -3.19 -3.75 0.58
N ARG A 112 -3.16 -3.39 -0.70
CA ARG A 112 -2.11 -3.79 -1.64
C ARG A 112 -1.66 -2.58 -2.46
N SER A 113 -0.44 -2.59 -2.97
CA SER A 113 0.00 -1.62 -3.97
C SER A 113 -0.66 -1.91 -5.32
N ASP A 114 -0.90 -0.89 -6.13
CA ASP A 114 -1.34 -1.08 -7.52
C ASP A 114 -0.27 -1.84 -8.34
N SER A 115 1.01 -1.58 -8.05
CA SER A 115 2.14 -2.29 -8.65
C SER A 115 2.20 -3.78 -8.29
N ASP A 116 1.65 -4.17 -7.13
CA ASP A 116 1.62 -5.57 -6.70
C ASP A 116 0.72 -6.42 -7.62
N GLY A 117 -0.17 -5.81 -8.40
CA GLY A 117 -0.95 -6.51 -9.42
C GLY A 117 -0.18 -6.76 -10.73
N LEU A 118 0.89 -6.00 -10.99
CA LEU A 118 1.69 -6.10 -12.22
C LEU A 118 2.80 -7.14 -12.11
N GLU A 119 3.31 -7.42 -10.91
CA GLU A 119 4.34 -8.44 -10.68
C GLU A 119 3.83 -9.89 -10.86
N PHE A 120 2.51 -10.08 -10.96
CA PHE A 120 1.87 -11.38 -11.17
C PHE A 120 1.38 -11.63 -12.59
N LEU A 121 1.62 -10.73 -13.54
CA LEU A 121 1.53 -11.12 -14.95
C LEU A 121 2.82 -11.88 -15.27
N PRO A 122 2.79 -13.23 -15.40
CA PRO A 122 3.93 -13.94 -15.95
C PRO A 122 4.30 -13.24 -17.25
N SER A 123 5.58 -12.88 -17.40
CA SER A 123 6.08 -12.36 -18.67
C SER A 123 5.58 -13.26 -19.81
N MET A 124 5.34 -12.70 -21.00
CA MET A 124 4.91 -13.51 -22.15
C MET A 124 5.86 -14.72 -22.40
N GLU A 125 7.13 -14.60 -22.00
CA GLU A 125 8.08 -15.71 -21.98
C GLU A 125 7.70 -16.85 -21.01
N CYS A 126 7.21 -16.51 -19.81
CA CYS A 126 6.80 -17.47 -18.79
C CYS A 126 5.48 -18.19 -19.18
N ILE A 127 4.53 -17.48 -19.79
CA ILE A 127 3.30 -18.08 -20.35
C ILE A 127 3.65 -19.11 -21.44
N ASN A 128 4.54 -18.74 -22.37
CA ASN A 128 4.97 -19.64 -23.45
C ASN A 128 5.74 -20.86 -22.92
N SER A 129 6.51 -20.71 -21.84
CA SER A 129 7.19 -21.83 -21.18
C SER A 129 6.23 -22.80 -20.48
N ILE A 130 5.11 -22.31 -19.94
CA ILE A 130 4.10 -23.14 -19.28
C ILE A 130 3.24 -23.87 -20.32
N LEU A 131 2.83 -23.18 -21.40
CA LEU A 131 2.06 -23.78 -22.49
C LEU A 131 2.85 -24.86 -23.24
N ARG A 132 4.17 -24.70 -23.42
CA ARG A 132 5.04 -25.75 -23.98
C ARG A 132 5.18 -27.00 -23.09
N ARG A 133 4.96 -26.88 -21.77
CA ARG A 133 5.00 -28.02 -20.83
C ARG A 133 3.65 -28.72 -20.66
N LEU A 134 2.57 -28.17 -21.22
CA LEU A 134 1.22 -28.72 -21.18
C LEU A 134 0.71 -29.25 -22.53
N GLN A 135 1.58 -29.34 -23.54
CA GLN A 135 1.35 -30.13 -24.76
C GLN A 135 1.10 -31.60 -24.41
N ILE A 136 0.12 -32.37 -24.91
CA ILE A 136 -0.44 -32.46 -26.29
C ILE A 136 0.48 -31.91 -27.38
#